data_AF-A0A937U1H4-F1
#
_entry.id   AF-A0A937U1H4-F1
#
_cell.length_a   1.000
_cell.length_b   1.000
_cell.length_c   1.000
_cell.angle_alpha   90.00
_cell.angle_beta   90.00
_cell.angle_gamma   90.00
#
_symmetry.space_group_name_H-M   'P 1'
#
loop_
_entity.id
_entity.type
_entity.pdbx_description
1 polymer ?
#
loop_
_entity_poly.entity_id
_entity_poly.type
_entity_poly.pdbx_seq_one_letter_code
_entity_poly.pdbx_strand_id
1 'polypeptide(L)' 'MTNAIQPAVDLVRDQPGDTLNRASKANAEMVAERLRNSKPVLFDSVRAGMLTVAAAYYNLGTGGVEILSQ' A
#
# COMPACT_ATOMS: atom_id res chain seq x y z
N MET A 1 11.52 -3.33 13.84
CA MET A 1 10.56 -3.75 12.78
C MET A 1 9.43 -2.75 12.58
N THR A 2 8.96 -2.04 13.63
CA THR A 2 7.96 -0.95 13.52
C THR A 2 8.39 0.23 12.64
N ASN A 3 9.70 0.52 12.55
CA ASN A 3 10.23 1.67 11.79
C ASN A 3 9.77 1.74 10.33
N ALA A 4 9.49 0.60 9.67
CA ALA A 4 9.09 0.58 8.27
C ALA A 4 7.64 1.04 8.04
N ILE A 5 6.78 0.85 9.05
CA ILE A 5 5.33 1.15 8.99
C ILE A 5 5.04 2.52 9.61
N GLN A 6 5.92 3.04 10.48
CA GLN A 6 5.77 4.33 11.14
C GLN A 6 5.33 5.47 10.21
N PRO A 7 5.89 5.62 8.98
CA PRO A 7 5.44 6.68 8.07
C PRO A 7 3.94 6.60 7.70
N ALA A 8 3.40 5.39 7.57
CA ALA A 8 1.98 5.18 7.28
C ALA A 8 1.10 5.51 8.48
N VAL A 9 1.57 5.25 9.70
CA VAL A 9 0.89 5.63 10.95
C VAL A 9 0.89 7.16 11.10
N ASP A 10 2.03 7.80 10.86
CA ASP A 10 2.18 9.25 10.96
C ASP A 10 1.29 9.98 9.94
N LEU A 11 1.12 9.43 8.74
CA LEU A 11 0.26 9.98 7.68
C LEU A 11 -1.21 10.07 8.09
N VAL A 12 -1.68 9.13 8.91
CA VAL A 12 -3.12 9.00 9.25
C VAL A 12 -3.44 9.46 10.67
N ARG A 13 -2.42 9.85 11.46
CA ARG A 13 -2.50 10.12 12.90
C ARG A 13 -3.55 11.17 13.27
N ASP A 14 -3.63 12.25 12.49
CA ASP A 14 -4.49 13.39 12.80
C ASP A 14 -5.87 13.29 12.13
N GLN A 15 -6.18 12.14 11.53
CA GLN A 15 -7.46 11.92 10.84
C GLN A 15 -8.47 11.20 11.75
N PRO A 16 -9.75 11.62 11.75
CA PRO A 16 -10.77 10.97 12.57
C PRO A 16 -11.12 9.57 12.05
N GLY A 17 -11.41 8.63 12.95
CA GLY A 17 -11.87 7.27 12.64
C GLY A 17 -10.90 6.17 13.05
N ASP A 18 -10.93 5.05 12.32
CA ASP A 18 -10.11 3.87 12.61
C ASP A 18 -8.67 4.04 12.09
N THR A 19 -7.76 4.38 13.01
CA THR A 19 -6.34 4.57 12.72
C THR A 19 -5.66 3.30 12.22
N LEU A 20 -6.03 2.12 12.73
CA LEU A 20 -5.37 0.86 12.37
C LEU A 20 -5.66 0.50 10.92
N ASN A 21 -6.94 0.54 10.53
CA ASN A 21 -7.34 0.23 9.16
C ASN A 21 -6.78 1.25 8.16
N ARG A 22 -6.75 2.55 8.52
CA ARG A 22 -6.16 3.58 7.68
C ARG A 22 -4.66 3.43 7.52
N ALA A 23 -3.93 3.18 8.61
CA ALA A 23 -2.49 2.95 8.57
C ALA A 23 -2.14 1.70 7.74
N SER A 24 -2.96 0.65 7.83
CA SER A 24 -2.79 -0.57 7.04
C SER A 24 -2.95 -0.32 5.54
N LYS A 25 -4.00 0.42 5.15
CA LYS A 25 -4.23 0.82 3.75
C LYS A 25 -3.11 1.72 3.22
N ALA A 26 -2.74 2.76 3.97
CA ALA A 26 -1.63 3.65 3.62
C ALA A 26 -0.31 2.88 3.46
N ASN A 27 -0.02 1.94 4.36
CA ASN A 27 1.18 1.12 4.24
C ASN A 27 1.17 0.26 2.96
N ALA A 28 0.03 -0.34 2.61
CA ALA A 28 -0.10 -1.13 1.38
C ALA A 28 0.17 -0.28 0.13
N GLU A 29 -0.37 0.93 0.07
CA GLU A 29 -0.11 1.88 -1.03
C GLU A 29 1.37 2.28 -1.09
N MET A 30 1.98 2.61 0.04
CA MET A 30 3.40 2.96 0.10
C MET A 30 4.31 1.82 -0.36
N VAL A 31 3.98 0.57 -0.01
CA VAL A 31 4.72 -0.60 -0.46
C VAL A 31 4.54 -0.82 -1.97
N ALA A 32 3.32 -0.69 -2.49
CA ALA A 32 3.07 -0.79 -3.93
C ALA A 32 3.86 0.26 -4.72
N GLU A 33 3.88 1.52 -4.25
CA GLU A 33 4.69 2.59 -4.84
C GLU A 33 6.19 2.26 -4.82
N ARG A 34 6.71 1.75 -3.70
CA ARG A 34 8.12 1.32 -3.62
C ARG A 34 8.43 0.21 -4.61
N LEU A 35 7.53 -0.76 -4.79
CA LEU A 35 7.70 -1.85 -5.74
C LEU A 35 7.66 -1.36 -7.19
N ARG A 36 6.70 -0.49 -7.55
CA ARG A 36 6.63 0.16 -8.88
C ARG A 36 7.94 0.88 -9.23
N ASN A 37 8.56 1.52 -8.25
CA ASN A 37 9.80 2.28 -8.41
C ASN A 37 11.08 1.47 -8.14
N SER A 38 10.97 0.17 -7.82
CA SER A 38 12.12 -0.65 -7.46
C SER A 38 12.95 -1.03 -8.68
N LYS A 39 14.23 -0.65 -8.64
CA LYS A 39 15.19 -0.91 -9.72
C LYS A 39 16.08 -2.12 -9.41
N PRO A 40 16.57 -2.83 -10.45
CA PRO A 40 16.21 -2.64 -11.88
C PRO A 40 14.96 -3.43 -12.30
N VAL A 41 14.55 -4.44 -11.53
CA VAL A 41 13.72 -5.54 -12.00
C VAL A 41 12.27 -5.15 -12.31
N LEU A 42 11.60 -4.48 -11.37
CA LEU A 42 10.17 -4.20 -11.51
C LEU A 42 9.92 -2.92 -12.30
N PHE A 43 10.77 -1.90 -12.11
CA PHE A 43 10.59 -0.59 -12.75
C PHE A 43 10.41 -0.67 -14.26
N ASP A 44 11.28 -1.38 -14.98
CA ASP A 44 11.22 -1.46 -16.44
C ASP A 44 9.98 -2.23 -16.92
N SER A 45 9.60 -3.30 -16.21
CA SER A 45 8.41 -4.10 -16.54
C SER A 45 7.10 -3.32 -16.29
N VAL A 46 7.04 -2.55 -15.20
CA VAL A 46 5.91 -1.67 -14.89
C VAL A 46 5.82 -0.55 -15.91
N ARG A 47 6.94 0.11 -16.25
CA ARG A 47 6.96 1.20 -17.22
C ARG A 47 6.62 0.74 -18.65
N ALA A 48 6.97 -0.50 -18.99
CA ALA A 48 6.62 -1.14 -20.26
C ALA A 48 5.18 -1.68 -20.30
N GLY A 49 4.42 -1.58 -19.20
CA GLY A 49 3.04 -2.10 -19.10
C GLY A 49 2.96 -3.63 -19.09
N MET A 50 4.08 -4.32 -18.90
CA MET A 50 4.14 -5.80 -18.83
C MET A 50 3.83 -6.34 -17.43
N LEU A 51 3.87 -5.47 -16.42
CA LEU A 51 3.59 -5.79 -15.03
C LEU A 51 2.72 -4.69 -14.40
N THR A 52 1.61 -5.08 -13.78
CA THR A 52 0.82 -4.19 -12.93
C THR A 52 1.06 -4.53 -11.47
N VAL A 53 1.35 -3.52 -10.66
CA VAL A 53 1.48 -3.66 -9.20
C VAL A 53 0.29 -2.95 -8.59
N ALA A 54 -0.56 -3.66 -7.85
CA ALA A 54 -1.72 -3.09 -7.18
C ALA A 54 -1.61 -3.21 -5.66
N ALA A 55 -2.09 -2.20 -4.95
CA ALA A 55 -2.30 -2.24 -3.50
C ALA A 55 -3.74 -2.70 -3.23
N ALA A 56 -3.90 -3.66 -2.31
CA ALA A 56 -5.21 -4.16 -1.92
C ALA A 56 -5.30 -4.33 -0.40
N TYR A 57 -6.52 -4.18 0.12
CA TYR A 57 -6.84 -4.39 1.53
C TYR A 57 -7.92 -5.47 1.66
N TYR A 58 -7.67 -6.45 2.52
CA TYR A 58 -8.63 -7.51 2.83
C TYR A 58 -9.33 -7.22 4.14
N ASN A 59 -10.66 -7.18 4.13
CA ASN A 59 -11.47 -7.02 5.33
C ASN A 59 -11.83 -8.39 5.91
N LEU A 60 -11.30 -8.70 7.10
CA LEU A 60 -11.54 -9.98 7.77
C LEU A 60 -13.00 -10.20 8.19
N GLY A 61 -13.74 -9.13 8.49
CA GLY A 61 -15.13 -9.23 8.95
C GLY A 61 -16.12 -9.48 7.82
N THR A 62 -15.84 -8.96 6.62
CA THR A 62 -16.73 -9.11 5.45
C THR A 62 -16.22 -10.13 4.42
N GLY A 63 -14.94 -10.50 4.47
CA GLY A 63 -14.27 -11.29 3.44
C GLY A 63 -14.01 -10.55 2.13
N GLY A 64 -14.28 -9.23 2.08
CA GLY A 64 -14.13 -8.42 0.89
C GLY A 64 -12.69 -7.97 0.65
N VAL A 65 -12.33 -7.80 -0.62
CA VAL A 65 -11.08 -7.18 -1.07
C VAL A 65 -11.39 -5.82 -1.67
N GLU A 66 -10.68 -4.79 -1.20
CA GLU A 66 -10.70 -3.44 -1.75
C GLU A 66 -9.40 -3.19 -2.51
N ILE A 67 -9.50 -2.85 -3.80
CA ILE A 67 -8.33 -2.40 -4.58
C ILE A 67 -8.15 -0.91 -4.33
N LEU A 68 -7.00 -0.53 -3.78
CA LEU A 68 -6.70 0.83 -3.34
C LEU A 68 -6.02 1.65 -4.47
N SER A 69 -5.04 1.07 -5.13
CA SER A 69 -4.36 1.64 -6.31
C SER A 69 -3.84 0.53 -7.22
N GLN A 70 -3.67 0.83 -8.51
CA GLN A 70 -3.15 -0.08 -9.53
C GLN A 70 -2.23 0.66 -10.50
#